data_AF-A0A1L7TG36-F1
#
_entry.id   AF-A0A1L7TG36-F1
#
_cell.length_a   1.000
_cell.length_b   1.000
_cell.length_c   1.000
_cell.angle_alpha   90.00
_cell.angle_beta   90.00
_cell.angle_gamma   90.00
#
_symmetry.space_group_name_H-M   'P 1'
#
loop_
_entity.id
_entity.type
_entity.pdbx_description
1 polymer ?
#
loop_
_entity_poly.entity_id
_entity_poly.type
_entity_poly.pdbx_seq_one_letter_code
_entity_poly.pdbx_strand_id
1 'polypeptide(L)'
;MSDRAIIIVEEDPSRDEHEQRSRKLKKDLNRARKNINELQRKIINTEKEIDEVSRAKETLEEKNKKFESVIRQKGGGSSRKAVQSGTRQLRSSENTSADRGLKLNRLKDKRHGLEVMKMGWETWRKNVEEECRRRAIFGDRMRNEELQSCESWEESSYHPPR
;
A
#
# COMPACT_ATOMS: atom_id res chain seq x y z
N MET A 1 -7.62 38.87 37.29
CA MET A 1 -6.76 38.50 36.15
C MET A 1 -7.69 38.30 34.97
N SER A 2 -7.47 38.99 33.84
CA SER A 2 -8.40 39.04 32.70
C SER A 2 -7.99 38.00 31.66
N ASP A 3 -8.84 37.00 31.45
CA ASP A 3 -8.68 35.99 30.41
C ASP A 3 -8.97 36.63 29.04
N ARG A 4 -7.92 37.06 28.34
CA ARG A 4 -8.04 37.45 26.93
C ARG A 4 -8.13 36.19 26.09
N ALA A 5 -9.34 35.91 25.60
CA ALA A 5 -9.55 34.91 24.55
C ALA A 5 -8.78 35.33 23.29
N ILE A 6 -7.80 34.51 22.87
CA ILE A 6 -7.12 34.68 21.59
C ILE A 6 -8.07 34.12 20.53
N ILE A 7 -8.70 35.00 19.76
CA ILE A 7 -9.44 34.63 18.56
C ILE A 7 -8.41 34.44 17.46
N ILE A 8 -8.09 33.18 17.12
CA ILE A 8 -7.33 32.87 15.92
C ILE A 8 -8.30 33.04 14.75
N VAL A 9 -8.16 34.14 14.02
CA VAL A 9 -8.86 34.33 12.75
C VAL A 9 -8.06 33.53 11.71
N GLU A 10 -8.61 32.40 11.26
CA GLU A 10 -8.11 31.75 10.05
C GLU A 10 -8.40 32.70 8.88
N GLU A 11 -7.36 33.40 8.40
CA GLU A 11 -7.47 34.19 7.17
C GLU A 11 -7.74 33.25 5.99
N ASP A 12 -8.79 33.58 5.23
CA ASP A 12 -9.15 32.84 4.03
C ASP A 12 -8.02 32.97 2.98
N PRO A 13 -7.58 31.86 2.37
CA PRO A 13 -6.46 31.87 1.44
C PRO A 13 -6.79 32.68 0.18
N SER A 14 -5.81 33.42 -0.33
CA SER A 14 -5.96 34.19 -1.58
C SER A 14 -6.31 33.28 -2.77
N ARG A 15 -6.95 33.84 -3.80
CA ARG A 15 -7.36 33.11 -5.01
C ARG A 15 -6.20 32.39 -5.69
N ASP A 16 -5.04 33.05 -5.79
CA ASP A 16 -3.84 32.48 -6.39
C ASP A 16 -3.29 31.32 -5.54
N GLU A 17 -3.31 31.45 -4.22
CA GLU A 17 -2.95 30.37 -3.31
C GLU A 17 -3.91 29.18 -3.42
N HIS A 18 -5.21 29.45 -3.58
CA HIS A 18 -6.22 28.42 -3.78
C HIS A 18 -5.97 27.63 -5.06
N GLU A 19 -5.68 28.32 -6.17
CA GLU A 19 -5.44 27.68 -7.46
C GLU A 19 -4.13 26.87 -7.48
N GLN A 20 -3.04 27.44 -6.96
CA GLN A 20 -1.75 26.74 -6.86
C GLN A 20 -1.85 25.46 -6.03
N ARG A 21 -2.50 25.54 -4.87
CA ARG A 21 -2.71 24.37 -4.00
C ARG A 21 -3.63 23.35 -4.66
N SER A 22 -4.67 23.76 -5.40
CA SER A 22 -5.53 22.84 -6.16
C SER A 22 -4.77 22.07 -7.24
N ARG A 23 -3.88 22.73 -7.99
CA ARG A 23 -2.99 22.06 -8.96
C ARG A 23 -2.05 21.06 -8.29
N LYS A 24 -1.53 21.40 -7.10
CA LYS A 24 -0.67 20.51 -6.30
C LYS A 24 -1.42 19.24 -5.86
N LEU A 25 -2.63 19.39 -5.33
CA LEU A 25 -3.44 18.25 -4.88
C LEU A 25 -3.74 17.25 -6.02
N LYS A 26 -4.00 17.75 -7.24
CA LYS A 26 -4.18 16.87 -8.41
C LYS A 26 -2.92 16.04 -8.71
N LYS A 27 -1.73 16.64 -8.62
CA LYS A 27 -0.46 15.93 -8.77
C LYS A 27 -0.26 14.89 -7.66
N ASP A 28 -0.61 15.24 -6.43
CA ASP A 28 -0.51 14.36 -5.27
C ASP A 28 -1.45 13.15 -5.38
N LEU A 29 -2.70 13.33 -5.84
CA LEU A 29 -3.62 12.23 -6.13
C LEU A 29 -3.09 11.29 -7.21
N ASN A 30 -2.54 11.83 -8.30
CA ASN A 30 -1.96 11.02 -9.36
C ASN A 30 -0.74 10.24 -8.85
N ARG A 31 0.10 10.85 -8.01
CA ARG A 31 1.24 10.20 -7.36
C ARG A 31 0.76 9.06 -6.47
N ALA A 32 -0.26 9.28 -5.63
CA ALA A 32 -0.82 8.25 -4.77
C ALA A 32 -1.33 7.06 -5.59
N ARG A 33 -2.14 7.31 -6.63
CA ARG A 33 -2.69 6.28 -7.52
C ARG A 33 -1.58 5.46 -8.18
N LYS A 34 -0.54 6.11 -8.70
CA LYS A 34 0.61 5.43 -9.32
C LYS A 34 1.31 4.51 -8.33
N ASN A 35 1.59 4.98 -7.12
CA ASN A 35 2.26 4.20 -6.09
C ASN A 35 1.41 3.02 -5.61
N ILE A 36 0.11 3.22 -5.39
CA ILE A 36 -0.82 2.14 -5.03
C ILE A 36 -0.83 1.06 -6.10
N ASN A 37 -0.93 1.44 -7.38
CA ASN A 37 -0.93 0.50 -8.51
C ASN A 37 0.41 -0.24 -8.64
N GLU A 38 1.53 0.42 -8.39
CA GLU A 38 2.84 -0.21 -8.38
C GLU A 38 2.99 -1.23 -7.24
N LEU A 39 2.57 -0.85 -6.02
CA LEU A 39 2.58 -1.73 -4.86
C LEU A 39 1.67 -2.94 -5.07
N GLN A 40 0.47 -2.73 -5.63
CA GLN A 40 -0.44 -3.83 -5.96
C GLN A 40 0.20 -4.84 -6.92
N ARG A 41 0.93 -4.38 -7.95
CA ARG A 41 1.68 -5.26 -8.86
C ARG A 41 2.79 -6.02 -8.14
N LYS A 42 3.52 -5.36 -7.24
CA LYS A 42 4.58 -6.00 -6.43
C LYS A 42 4.02 -7.06 -5.47
N ILE A 43 2.85 -6.81 -4.87
CA ILE A 43 2.14 -7.77 -4.02
C ILE A 43 1.77 -9.02 -4.82
N ILE A 44 1.09 -8.84 -5.97
CA ILE A 44 0.69 -9.96 -6.85
C ILE A 44 1.91 -10.79 -7.29
N ASN A 45 3.01 -10.14 -7.66
CA ASN A 45 4.22 -10.87 -8.05
C ASN A 45 4.85 -11.63 -6.87
N THR A 46 4.83 -11.04 -5.67
CA THR A 46 5.33 -11.71 -4.46
C THR A 46 4.45 -12.89 -4.06
N GLU A 47 3.13 -12.79 -4.23
CA GLU A 47 2.17 -13.89 -4.02
C GLU A 47 2.45 -15.06 -4.97
N LYS A 48 2.68 -14.78 -6.26
CA LYS A 48 3.06 -15.83 -7.22
C LYS A 48 4.36 -16.54 -6.81
N GLU A 49 5.37 -15.79 -6.35
CA GLU A 49 6.62 -16.38 -5.89
C GLU A 49 6.42 -17.22 -4.62
N ILE A 50 5.55 -16.79 -3.70
CA ILE A 50 5.15 -17.56 -2.51
C ILE A 50 4.52 -18.90 -2.94
N ASP A 51 3.58 -18.87 -3.87
CA ASP A 51 2.87 -20.06 -4.36
C ASP A 51 3.84 -21.05 -5.01
N GLU A 52 4.75 -20.57 -5.86
CA GLU A 52 5.76 -21.39 -6.52
C GLU A 52 6.69 -22.05 -5.50
N VAL A 53 7.20 -21.29 -4.53
CA VAL A 53 8.09 -21.81 -3.49
C VAL A 53 7.36 -22.80 -2.57
N SER A 54 6.09 -22.54 -2.23
CA SER A 54 5.27 -23.43 -1.39
C SER A 54 5.07 -24.78 -2.06
N ARG A 55 4.61 -24.79 -3.32
CA ARG A 55 4.41 -26.03 -4.10
C ARG A 55 5.71 -26.82 -4.25
N ALA A 56 6.81 -26.12 -4.51
CA ALA A 56 8.11 -26.74 -4.66
C ALA A 56 8.59 -27.36 -3.33
N LYS A 57 8.32 -26.71 -2.19
CA LYS A 57 8.62 -27.25 -0.85
C LYS A 57 7.79 -28.50 -0.56
N GLU A 58 6.47 -28.43 -0.75
CA GLU A 58 5.56 -29.57 -0.54
C GLU A 58 5.95 -30.80 -1.36
N THR A 59 6.24 -30.60 -2.65
CA THR A 59 6.72 -31.67 -3.54
C THR A 59 8.00 -32.32 -3.01
N LEU A 60 8.90 -31.51 -2.47
CA LEU A 60 10.19 -31.99 -1.97
C LEU A 60 10.03 -32.72 -0.61
N GLU A 61 9.14 -32.24 0.26
CA GLU A 61 8.76 -32.94 1.49
C GLU A 61 8.11 -34.29 1.21
N GLU A 62 7.24 -34.38 0.21
CA GLU A 62 6.63 -35.65 -0.20
C GLU A 62 7.68 -36.63 -0.74
N LYS A 63 8.61 -36.16 -1.57
CA LYS A 63 9.75 -36.96 -2.06
C LYS A 63 10.63 -37.44 -0.90
N ASN A 64 10.92 -36.57 0.07
CA ASN A 64 11.72 -36.94 1.24
C ASN A 64 11.05 -38.02 2.07
N LYS A 65 9.73 -37.91 2.34
CA LYS A 65 8.96 -38.96 3.04
C LYS A 65 9.01 -40.30 2.32
N LYS A 66 8.82 -40.30 0.99
CA LYS A 66 8.93 -41.53 0.17
C LYS A 66 10.33 -42.11 0.23
N PHE A 67 11.35 -41.26 0.11
CA PHE A 67 12.75 -41.69 0.10
C PHE A 67 13.20 -42.26 1.46
N GLU A 68 12.78 -41.62 2.55
CA GLU A 68 12.98 -42.11 3.92
C GLU A 68 12.35 -43.50 4.12
N SER A 69 11.11 -43.70 3.66
CA SER A 69 10.43 -45.00 3.72
C SER A 69 11.22 -46.10 2.97
N VAL A 70 11.73 -45.81 1.77
CA VAL A 70 12.54 -46.76 0.99
C VAL A 70 13.85 -47.10 1.72
N ILE A 71 14.53 -46.11 2.30
CA ILE A 71 15.76 -46.34 3.07
C ILE A 71 15.49 -47.25 4.27
N ARG A 72 14.38 -47.02 4.99
CA ARG A 72 13.95 -47.86 6.12
C ARG A 72 13.65 -49.30 5.69
N GLN A 73 12.90 -49.49 4.60
CA GLN A 73 12.58 -50.84 4.08
C GLN A 73 13.81 -51.61 3.59
N LYS A 74 14.74 -50.92 2.93
CA LYS A 74 15.95 -51.55 2.36
C LYS A 74 17.09 -51.74 3.35
N GLY A 75 17.01 -51.14 4.55
CA GLY A 75 18.04 -51.22 5.59
C GLY A 75 18.37 -52.63 6.07
N GLY A 76 17.46 -53.61 5.89
CA GLY A 76 17.68 -55.02 6.27
C GLY A 76 18.38 -55.89 5.22
N GLY A 77 18.46 -55.45 3.96
CA GLY A 77 18.99 -56.28 2.85
C GLY A 77 19.92 -55.56 1.86
N SER A 78 20.13 -54.24 2.00
CA SER A 78 21.01 -53.46 1.13
C SER A 78 22.41 -53.28 1.74
N SER A 79 23.42 -53.10 0.87
CA SER A 79 24.78 -52.78 1.30
C SER A 79 24.81 -51.54 2.18
N ARG A 80 25.55 -51.61 3.30
CA ARG A 80 25.73 -50.51 4.26
C ARG A 80 26.17 -49.20 3.58
N LYS A 81 27.00 -49.27 2.53
CA LYS A 81 27.43 -48.12 1.73
C LYS A 81 26.28 -47.45 0.97
N ALA A 82 25.36 -48.24 0.41
CA ALA A 82 24.19 -47.73 -0.32
C ALA A 82 23.21 -47.03 0.63
N VAL A 83 22.95 -47.62 1.80
CA VAL A 83 22.11 -47.02 2.85
C VAL A 83 22.70 -45.69 3.31
N GLN A 84 24.01 -45.64 3.63
CA GLN A 84 24.67 -44.40 4.05
C GLN A 84 24.65 -43.30 2.98
N SER A 85 24.86 -43.66 1.71
CA SER A 85 24.76 -42.71 0.59
C SER A 85 23.35 -42.13 0.48
N GLY A 86 22.32 -42.99 0.56
CA GLY A 86 20.92 -42.57 0.56
C GLY A 86 20.59 -41.63 1.73
N THR A 87 21.05 -41.94 2.94
CA THR A 87 20.86 -41.06 4.11
C THR A 87 21.51 -39.69 3.92
N ARG A 88 22.71 -39.62 3.32
CA ARG A 88 23.35 -38.33 3.01
C ARG A 88 22.55 -37.52 2.00
N GLN A 89 22.02 -38.16 0.96
CA GLN A 89 21.16 -37.50 -0.03
C GLN A 89 19.86 -37.00 0.60
N LEU A 90 19.22 -37.80 1.46
CA LEU A 90 18.01 -37.40 2.18
C LEU A 90 18.27 -36.14 3.01
N ARG A 91 19.36 -36.12 3.79
CA ARG A 91 19.74 -34.97 4.62
C ARG A 91 20.00 -33.71 3.79
N SER A 92 20.66 -33.84 2.64
CA SER A 92 20.87 -32.71 1.71
C SER A 92 19.55 -32.15 1.18
N SER A 93 18.61 -33.03 0.83
CA SER A 93 17.27 -32.64 0.38
C SER A 93 16.48 -31.98 1.51
N GLU A 94 16.51 -32.50 2.74
CA GLU A 94 15.88 -31.88 3.91
C GLU A 94 16.38 -30.47 4.17
N ASN A 95 17.71 -30.24 4.08
CA ASN A 95 18.29 -28.90 4.18
C ASN A 95 17.74 -27.97 3.08
N THR A 96 17.63 -28.46 1.85
CA THR A 96 17.02 -27.68 0.74
C THR A 96 15.55 -27.33 1.02
N SER A 97 14.80 -28.24 1.65
CA SER A 97 13.43 -27.97 2.12
C SER A 97 13.38 -26.87 3.17
N ALA A 98 14.29 -26.92 4.14
CA ALA A 98 14.40 -25.92 5.20
C ALA A 98 14.76 -24.54 4.63
N ASP A 99 15.71 -24.47 3.70
CA ASP A 99 16.09 -23.23 3.01
C ASP A 99 14.92 -22.62 2.25
N ARG A 100 14.09 -23.46 1.60
CA ARG A 100 12.83 -23.01 0.99
C ARG A 100 11.83 -22.49 2.01
N GLY A 101 11.75 -23.11 3.20
CA GLY A 101 10.95 -22.61 4.32
C GLY A 101 11.39 -21.22 4.77
N LEU A 102 12.69 -20.99 4.91
CA LEU A 102 13.24 -19.66 5.23
C LEU A 102 12.94 -18.64 4.12
N LYS A 103 13.08 -19.03 2.85
CA LYS A 103 12.72 -18.17 1.72
C LYS A 103 11.23 -17.81 1.75
N LEU A 104 10.36 -18.77 2.04
CA LEU A 104 8.91 -18.55 2.12
C LEU A 104 8.56 -17.53 3.22
N ASN A 105 9.18 -17.63 4.40
CA ASN A 105 8.97 -16.66 5.47
C ASN A 105 9.39 -15.25 5.04
N ARG A 106 10.58 -15.10 4.44
CA ARG A 106 11.05 -13.80 3.92
C ARG A 106 10.10 -13.19 2.88
N LEU A 107 9.52 -14.01 2.01
CA LEU A 107 8.55 -13.55 1.02
C LEU A 107 7.22 -13.13 1.67
N LYS A 108 6.76 -13.86 2.69
CA LYS A 108 5.56 -13.48 3.46
C LYS A 108 5.77 -12.14 4.19
N ASP A 109 6.93 -11.95 4.82
CA ASP A 109 7.29 -10.69 5.47
C ASP A 109 7.34 -9.54 4.45
N LYS A 110 7.96 -9.78 3.28
CA LYS A 110 8.00 -8.82 2.18
C LYS A 110 6.59 -8.44 1.69
N ARG A 111 5.71 -9.43 1.49
CA ARG A 111 4.31 -9.21 1.10
C ARG A 111 3.61 -8.32 2.13
N HIS A 112 3.74 -8.66 3.41
CA HIS A 112 3.14 -7.88 4.50
C HIS A 112 3.66 -6.43 4.50
N GLY A 113 4.98 -6.23 4.36
CA GLY A 113 5.55 -4.89 4.27
C GLY A 113 5.00 -4.07 3.08
N LEU A 114 4.78 -4.71 1.92
CA LEU A 114 4.15 -4.08 0.77
C LEU A 114 2.68 -3.71 1.01
N GLU A 115 1.92 -4.56 1.70
CA GLU A 115 0.53 -4.28 2.08
C GLU A 115 0.44 -3.08 3.03
N VAL A 116 1.30 -3.02 4.05
CA VAL A 116 1.37 -1.89 4.99
C VAL A 116 1.71 -0.59 4.25
N MET A 117 2.70 -0.61 3.36
CA MET A 117 3.03 0.55 2.52
C MET A 117 1.85 0.98 1.65
N LYS A 118 1.13 0.04 1.05
CA LYS A 118 -0.03 0.32 0.21
C LYS A 118 -1.14 0.98 1.01
N MET A 119 -1.45 0.47 2.21
CA MET A 119 -2.42 1.08 3.11
C MET A 119 -2.01 2.51 3.50
N GLY A 120 -0.72 2.76 3.75
CA GLY A 120 -0.21 4.11 3.99
C GLY A 120 -0.51 5.08 2.84
N TRP A 121 -0.28 4.65 1.59
CA TRP A 121 -0.63 5.45 0.42
C TRP A 121 -2.14 5.62 0.22
N GLU A 122 -2.95 4.62 0.54
CA GLU A 122 -4.42 4.71 0.47
C GLU A 122 -4.97 5.71 1.50
N THR A 123 -4.47 5.68 2.73
CA THR A 123 -4.81 6.65 3.77
C THR A 123 -4.41 8.07 3.36
N TRP A 124 -3.17 8.24 2.87
CA TRP A 124 -2.73 9.54 2.37
C TRP A 124 -3.59 10.03 1.19
N ARG A 125 -3.94 9.15 0.24
CA ARG A 125 -4.85 9.48 -0.86
C ARG A 125 -6.19 10.00 -0.35
N LYS A 126 -6.79 9.33 0.64
CA LYS A 126 -8.07 9.76 1.23
C LYS A 126 -7.97 11.15 1.85
N ASN A 127 -6.87 11.44 2.57
CA ASN A 127 -6.65 12.77 3.15
C ASN A 127 -6.54 13.85 2.07
N VAL A 128 -5.84 13.56 0.97
CA VAL A 128 -5.75 14.48 -0.18
C VAL A 128 -7.12 14.65 -0.86
N GLU A 129 -7.91 13.59 -1.01
CA GLU A 129 -9.28 13.65 -1.55
C GLU A 129 -10.20 14.50 -0.67
N GLU A 130 -10.07 14.41 0.66
CA GLU A 130 -10.83 15.22 1.59
C GLU A 130 -10.44 16.71 1.50
N GLU A 131 -9.14 17.01 1.43
CA GLU A 131 -8.67 18.38 1.21
C GLU A 131 -9.17 18.96 -0.12
N CYS A 132 -9.21 18.15 -1.18
CA CYS A 132 -9.84 18.55 -2.45
C CYS A 132 -11.32 18.93 -2.26
N ARG A 133 -12.09 18.16 -1.48
CA ARG A 133 -13.51 18.46 -1.23
C ARG A 133 -13.68 19.74 -0.43
N ARG A 134 -12.90 19.94 0.64
CA ARG A 134 -12.93 21.17 1.45
C ARG A 134 -12.65 22.40 0.59
N ARG A 135 -11.69 22.30 -0.33
CA ARG A 135 -11.37 23.39 -1.26
C ARG A 135 -12.43 23.63 -2.33
N ALA A 136 -13.13 22.59 -2.78
CA ALA A 136 -14.25 22.76 -3.69
C ALA A 136 -15.36 23.58 -3.03
N ILE A 137 -15.74 23.22 -1.79
CA ILE A 137 -16.72 23.95 -0.98
C ILE A 137 -16.29 25.40 -0.76
N PHE A 138 -15.02 25.64 -0.42
CA PHE A 138 -14.48 26.98 -0.27
C PHE A 138 -14.56 27.78 -1.59
N GLY A 139 -14.21 27.15 -2.72
CA GLY A 139 -14.31 27.78 -4.03
C GLY A 139 -15.75 28.11 -4.44
N ASP A 140 -16.73 27.28 -4.08
CA ASP A 140 -18.15 27.57 -4.26
C ASP A 140 -18.60 28.77 -3.42
N ARG A 141 -18.15 28.84 -2.15
CA ARG A 141 -18.43 29.96 -1.26
C ARG A 141 -17.89 31.28 -1.81
N MET A 142 -16.63 31.31 -2.25
CA MET A 142 -16.02 32.51 -2.86
C MET A 142 -16.81 32.99 -4.07
N ARG A 143 -17.25 32.08 -4.95
CA ARG A 143 -18.06 32.45 -6.13
C ARG A 143 -19.42 33.04 -5.75
N ASN A 144 -20.06 32.51 -4.70
CA ASN A 144 -21.34 33.02 -4.23
C ASN A 144 -21.19 34.41 -3.57
N GLU A 145 -20.12 34.63 -2.80
CA GLU A 145 -19.83 35.94 -2.21
C GLU A 145 -19.51 36.99 -3.30
N GLU A 146 -18.77 36.61 -4.35
CA GLU A 146 -18.53 37.46 -5.53
C GLU A 146 -19.83 37.83 -6.26
N LEU A 147 -20.75 36.86 -6.46
CA LEU A 147 -22.06 37.10 -7.07
C LEU A 147 -22.91 38.06 -6.25
N GLN A 148 -23.01 37.85 -4.94
CA GLN A 148 -23.76 38.73 -4.03
C GLN A 148 -23.16 40.14 -3.99
N SER A 149 -21.84 40.27 -4.06
CA SER A 149 -21.17 41.58 -4.15
C SER A 149 -21.49 42.31 -5.47
N CYS A 150 -21.63 41.59 -6.58
CA CYS A 150 -22.03 42.18 -7.86
C CYS A 150 -23.50 42.60 -7.87
N GLU A 151 -24.40 41.76 -7.37
CA GLU A 151 -25.86 42.05 -7.27
C GLU A 151 -26.11 43.28 -6.37
N SER A 152 -25.45 43.36 -5.22
CA SER A 152 -25.55 44.52 -4.32
C SER A 152 -24.97 45.80 -4.91
N TRP A 153 -23.94 45.71 -5.75
CA TRP A 153 -23.39 46.87 -6.46
C TRP A 153 -24.34 47.36 -7.57
N GLU A 154 -24.95 46.44 -8.33
CA GLU A 154 -25.99 46.77 -9.31
C GLU A 154 -27.19 47.46 -8.63
N GLU A 155 -27.69 46.92 -7.51
CA GLU A 155 -28.78 47.53 -6.74
C GLU A 155 -28.40 48.91 -6.18
N SER A 156 -27.18 49.09 -5.66
CA SER A 156 -26.69 50.37 -5.13
C SER A 156 -26.45 51.42 -6.21
N SER A 157 -26.19 51.01 -7.46
CA SER A 157 -25.97 51.93 -8.59
C SER A 157 -27.27 52.52 -9.15
N TYR A 158 -28.43 51.96 -8.78
CA TYR A 158 -29.76 52.34 -9.29
C TYR A 158 -30.57 53.19 -8.29
N HIS A 159 -30.06 54.36 -7.89
CA HIS A 159 -30.89 55.43 -7.34
C HIS A 159 -30.62 56.76 -8.06
N PRO A 160 -31.37 57.08 -9.13
CA PRO A 160 -31.42 58.46 -9.61
C PRO A 160 -32.17 59.29 -8.55
N PRO A 161 -31.62 60.40 -8.06
CA PRO A 161 -32.37 61.33 -7.23
C PRO A 161 -33.56 61.88 -8.03
N ARG A 162 -34.76 61.84 -7.43
CA ARG A 162 -35.93 62.57 -7.92
C ARG A 162 -35.82 64.05 -7.62
#